data_AF-A0A829MLL1-F1
#
_entry.id   AF-A0A829MLL1-F1
#
_cell.length_a   1.000
_cell.length_b   1.000
_cell.length_c   1.000
_cell.angle_alpha   90.00
_cell.angle_beta   90.00
_cell.angle_gamma   90.00
#
_symmetry.space_group_name_H-M   'P 1'
#
loop_
_entity.id
_entity.type
_entity.pdbx_description
1 polymer ?
#
loop_
_entity_poly.entity_id
_entity_poly.type
_entity_poly.pdbx_seq_one_letter_code
_entity_poly.pdbx_strand_id
1 'polypeptide(L)'
;MELVNIRVSQLNRCLFCLDLHTRIALEEGESAQRIAVLPVWQEAELFSDVERAALTIAEAVTEVTDHHLTDEQYTAVREHLSDDQVSALVWSAIMINTFNRISILSRHPIKRR
;
A
#
# COMPACT_ATOMS: atom_id res chain seq x y z
N MET A 1 6.21 -3.06 4.77
CA MET A 1 6.27 -2.23 3.55
C MET A 1 5.55 -2.87 2.38
N GLU A 2 5.71 -4.16 2.13
CA GLU A 2 5.09 -4.79 0.95
C GLU A 2 3.55 -4.71 0.93
N LEU A 3 2.85 -4.74 2.07
CA LEU A 3 1.40 -4.49 2.10
C LEU A 3 1.01 -3.13 1.50
N VAL A 4 1.78 -2.08 1.78
CA VAL A 4 1.58 -0.76 1.17
C VAL A 4 1.80 -0.87 -0.34
N ASN A 5 2.89 -1.50 -0.78
CA ASN A 5 3.19 -1.63 -2.19
C ASN A 5 2.12 -2.42 -2.97
N ILE A 6 1.63 -3.52 -2.38
CA ILE A 6 0.54 -4.33 -2.93
C ILE A 6 -0.74 -3.49 -2.99
N ARG A 7 -1.14 -2.83 -1.90
CA ARG A 7 -2.39 -2.07 -1.84
C ARG A 7 -2.41 -0.92 -2.84
N VAL A 8 -1.32 -0.14 -2.90
CA VAL A 8 -1.19 0.94 -3.89
C VAL A 8 -1.23 0.39 -5.33
N SER A 9 -0.60 -0.76 -5.57
CA SER A 9 -0.63 -1.41 -6.89
C SER A 9 -2.01 -1.96 -7.26
N GLN A 10 -2.81 -2.41 -6.29
CA GLN A 10 -4.21 -2.79 -6.50
C GLN A 10 -5.05 -1.59 -6.93
N LEU A 11 -4.94 -0.47 -6.21
CA LEU A 11 -5.67 0.76 -6.51
C LEU A 11 -5.31 1.32 -7.90
N ASN A 12 -4.01 1.38 -8.21
CA ASN A 12 -3.53 1.82 -9.51
C ASN A 12 -3.71 0.78 -10.64
N ARG A 13 -4.15 -0.45 -10.31
CA ARG A 13 -4.31 -1.57 -11.26
C ARG A 13 -3.02 -1.91 -12.01
N CYS A 14 -1.87 -1.79 -11.35
CA CYS A 14 -0.57 -2.08 -11.96
C CYS A 14 -0.27 -3.58 -11.92
N LEU A 15 -0.57 -4.28 -13.02
CA LEU A 15 -0.40 -5.74 -13.14
C LEU A 15 0.99 -6.24 -12.71
N PHE A 16 2.05 -5.61 -13.24
CA PHE A 16 3.42 -6.03 -12.97
C PHE A 16 3.86 -5.77 -11.52
N CYS A 17 3.59 -4.57 -10.99
CA CYS A 17 3.95 -4.25 -9.62
C CYS A 17 3.17 -5.11 -8.62
N LEU A 18 1.90 -5.41 -8.91
CA LEU A 18 1.10 -6.30 -8.09
C LEU A 18 1.69 -7.72 -8.05
N ASP A 19 2.10 -8.30 -9.19
CA ASP A 19 2.81 -9.59 -9.23
C ASP A 19 4.12 -9.55 -8.43
N LEU A 20 4.93 -8.52 -8.65
CA LEU A 20 6.24 -8.37 -8.03
C LEU A 20 6.15 -8.30 -6.50
N HIS A 21 5.35 -7.38 -5.98
CA HIS A 21 5.25 -7.13 -4.53
C HIS A 21 4.47 -8.22 -3.81
N THR A 22 3.49 -8.86 -4.46
CA THR A 22 2.85 -10.05 -3.89
C THR A 22 3.85 -11.18 -3.69
N ARG A 23 4.73 -11.40 -4.68
CA ARG A 23 5.76 -12.44 -4.58
C ARG A 23 6.79 -12.11 -3.50
N ILE A 24 7.30 -10.89 -3.45
CA ILE A 24 8.26 -10.47 -2.42
C ILE A 24 7.64 -10.63 -1.02
N ALA A 25 6.40 -10.18 -0.82
CA ALA A 25 5.71 -10.34 0.47
C ALA A 25 5.63 -11.81 0.90
N LEU A 26 5.26 -12.71 -0.02
CA LEU A 26 5.19 -14.14 0.27
C LEU A 26 6.57 -14.75 0.56
N GLU A 27 7.61 -14.34 -0.16
CA GLU A 27 9.01 -14.74 0.07
C GLU A 27 9.51 -14.25 1.46
N GLU A 28 9.04 -13.10 1.92
CA GLU A 28 9.34 -12.52 3.24
C GLU A 28 8.47 -13.07 4.39
N GLY A 29 7.55 -14.00 4.11
CA GLY A 29 6.74 -14.68 5.12
C GLY A 29 5.37 -14.06 5.40
N GLU A 30 4.92 -13.11 4.59
CA GLU A 30 3.54 -12.63 4.65
C GLU A 30 2.56 -13.75 4.27
N SER A 31 1.35 -13.71 4.83
CA SER A 31 0.35 -14.75 4.59
C SER A 31 -0.49 -14.50 3.34
N ALA A 32 -0.78 -15.56 2.58
CA ALA A 32 -1.70 -15.48 1.46
C ALA A 32 -3.11 -15.01 1.89
N GLN A 33 -3.54 -15.35 3.11
CA GLN A 33 -4.82 -14.89 3.68
C GLN A 33 -4.85 -13.36 3.81
N ARG A 34 -3.83 -12.76 4.44
CA ARG A 34 -3.75 -11.30 4.61
C ARG A 34 -3.69 -10.57 3.28
N ILE A 35 -2.92 -11.07 2.31
CA ILE A 35 -2.88 -10.51 0.95
C ILE A 35 -4.25 -10.57 0.28
N ALA A 36 -4.98 -11.69 0.44
CA ALA A 36 -6.30 -11.87 -0.18
C ALA A 36 -7.36 -10.90 0.37
N VAL A 37 -7.31 -10.58 1.67
CA VAL A 37 -8.26 -9.65 2.30
C VAL A 37 -7.77 -8.19 2.31
N LEU A 38 -6.54 -7.93 1.86
CA LEU A 38 -5.96 -6.59 1.83
C LEU A 38 -6.83 -5.53 1.13
N PRO A 39 -7.61 -5.82 0.06
CA PRO A 39 -8.50 -4.82 -0.52
C PRO A 39 -9.62 -4.30 0.40
N VAL A 40 -9.92 -5.02 1.47
CA VAL A 40 -10.96 -4.73 2.47
C VAL A 40 -10.38 -4.72 3.89
N TRP A 41 -9.11 -4.29 4.01
CA TRP A 41 -8.33 -4.35 5.24
C TRP A 41 -8.99 -3.63 6.43
N GLN A 42 -9.78 -2.59 6.17
CA GLN A 42 -10.48 -1.82 7.20
C GLN A 42 -11.41 -2.72 8.03
N GLU A 43 -12.05 -3.71 7.40
CA GLU A 43 -12.98 -4.65 8.03
C GLU A 43 -12.28 -5.86 8.63
N ALA A 44 -10.98 -6.04 8.36
CA ALA A 44 -10.23 -7.20 8.81
C ALA A 44 -9.48 -6.92 10.12
N GLU A 45 -9.70 -7.78 11.12
CA GLU A 45 -8.95 -7.78 12.39
C GLU A 45 -7.53 -8.36 12.24
N LEU A 46 -7.13 -8.73 11.02
CA LEU A 46 -5.84 -9.37 10.76
C LEU A 46 -4.66 -8.39 10.72
N PHE A 47 -4.91 -7.08 10.67
CA PHE A 47 -3.88 -6.03 10.54
C PHE A 47 -3.72 -5.26 11.84
N SER A 48 -2.48 -5.07 12.29
CA SER A 48 -2.15 -4.27 13.47
C SER A 48 -2.43 -2.79 13.27
N ASP A 49 -2.55 -2.03 14.35
CA ASP A 49 -2.84 -0.59 14.27
C ASP A 49 -1.78 0.19 13.46
N VAL A 50 -0.51 -0.21 13.57
CA VAL A 50 0.59 0.37 12.78
C VAL A 50 0.40 0.08 11.28
N GLU A 51 -0.01 -1.14 10.93
CA GLU A 51 -0.28 -1.52 9.54
C GLU A 51 -1.51 -0.78 9.00
N ARG A 52 -2.56 -0.65 9.81
CA ARG A 52 -3.77 0.11 9.48
C ARG A 52 -3.44 1.58 9.24
N ALA A 53 -2.63 2.20 10.10
CA ALA A 53 -2.14 3.57 9.91
C ALA A 53 -1.30 3.72 8.62
N ALA A 54 -0.43 2.75 8.33
CA ALA A 54 0.35 2.73 7.10
C ALA A 54 -0.53 2.59 5.84
N LEU A 55 -1.57 1.75 5.88
CA LEU A 55 -2.51 1.56 4.78
C LEU A 55 -3.39 2.81 4.58
N THR A 56 -3.83 3.46 5.65
CA THR A 56 -4.53 4.76 5.58
C THR A 56 -3.70 5.82 4.85
N ILE A 57 -2.42 5.97 5.20
CA ILE A 57 -1.51 6.88 4.48
C ILE A 57 -1.38 6.47 3.01
N ALA A 58 -1.22 5.18 2.74
CA ALA A 58 -1.02 4.67 1.39
C ALA A 58 -2.20 4.95 0.45
N GLU A 59 -3.43 4.74 0.94
CA GLU A 59 -4.65 5.05 0.18
C GLU A 59 -4.79 6.57 -0.03
N ALA A 60 -4.61 7.38 1.02
CA ALA A 60 -4.70 8.84 0.92
C ALA A 60 -3.67 9.47 -0.04
N VAL A 61 -2.44 8.94 -0.08
CA VAL A 61 -1.42 9.37 -1.06
C VAL A 61 -1.81 8.96 -2.49
N THR A 62 -2.42 7.79 -2.65
CA THR A 62 -2.78 7.25 -3.97
C THR A 62 -3.99 7.97 -4.57
N GLU A 63 -4.97 8.31 -3.75
CA GLU A 63 -6.24 8.93 -4.12
C GLU A 63 -6.27 10.43 -3.79
N VAL A 64 -5.09 11.07 -3.69
CA VAL A 64 -4.92 12.45 -3.20
C VAL A 64 -5.76 13.50 -3.94
N THR A 65 -6.19 13.22 -5.17
CA THR A 65 -7.07 14.11 -5.94
C THR A 65 -8.52 14.06 -5.49
N ASP A 66 -8.97 12.94 -4.93
CA ASP A 66 -10.34 12.67 -4.55
C ASP A 66 -10.53 12.75 -3.03
N HIS A 67 -9.48 12.38 -2.28
CA HIS A 67 -9.50 12.26 -0.83
C HIS A 67 -8.24 12.84 -0.19
N HIS A 68 -8.44 13.64 0.85
CA HIS A 68 -7.39 14.05 1.78
C HIS A 68 -7.65 13.42 3.14
N LEU A 69 -6.59 13.19 3.91
CA LEU A 69 -6.75 12.79 5.31
C LEU A 69 -7.52 13.89 6.05
N THR A 70 -8.60 13.52 6.73
CA THR A 70 -9.24 14.40 7.70
C THR A 70 -8.31 14.60 8.91
N ASP A 71 -8.53 15.66 9.69
CA ASP A 71 -7.76 15.89 10.92
C ASP A 71 -7.88 14.71 11.90
N GLU A 72 -9.05 14.07 11.94
CA GLU A 72 -9.30 12.87 12.74
C GLU A 72 -8.47 11.67 12.25
N GLN A 73 -8.46 11.41 10.93
CA GLN A 73 -7.64 10.34 10.35
C GLN A 73 -6.15 10.60 10.55
N TYR A 74 -5.72 11.85 10.37
CA TYR A 74 -4.33 12.23 10.62
C TYR A 74 -3.94 12.03 12.09
N THR A 75 -4.82 12.41 13.02
CA THR A 75 -4.61 12.19 14.45
C THR A 75 -4.52 10.70 14.78
N ALA A 76 -5.43 9.87 14.27
CA ALA A 76 -5.41 8.42 14.49
C ALA A 76 -4.13 7.76 13.93
N VAL A 77 -3.66 8.19 12.76
CA VAL A 77 -2.37 7.74 12.19
C VAL A 77 -1.20 8.09 13.13
N ARG A 78 -1.24 9.27 13.74
CA ARG A 78 -0.20 9.79 14.64
C ARG A 78 -0.17 9.14 16.01
N GLU A 79 -1.23 8.45 16.42
CA GLU A 79 -1.24 7.63 17.64
C GLU A 79 -0.29 6.42 17.54
N HIS A 80 -0.01 5.96 16.31
CA HIS A 80 0.77 4.74 16.07
C HIS A 80 2.11 4.96 15.36
N LEU A 81 2.34 6.15 14.79
CA LEU A 81 3.50 6.44 13.94
C LEU A 81 4.18 7.76 14.32
N SER A 82 5.51 7.75 14.44
CA SER A 82 6.35 8.94 14.59
C SER A 82 6.40 9.80 13.32
N ASP A 83 6.90 11.04 13.40
CA ASP A 83 6.92 11.96 12.24
C ASP A 83 7.81 11.42 11.13
N ASP A 84 8.93 10.82 11.52
CA ASP A 84 9.86 10.17 10.59
C ASP A 84 9.21 8.95 9.92
N GLN A 85 8.44 8.16 10.68
CA GLN A 85 7.72 7.00 10.13
C GLN A 85 6.62 7.43 9.16
N VAL A 86 5.83 8.46 9.49
CA VAL A 86 4.83 9.03 8.58
C VAL A 86 5.50 9.55 7.31
N SER A 87 6.59 10.29 7.44
CA SER A 87 7.33 10.83 6.30
C SER A 87 7.88 9.73 5.40
N ALA A 88 8.45 8.67 5.98
CA ALA A 88 8.96 7.52 5.25
C ALA A 88 7.83 6.75 4.53
N LEU A 89 6.67 6.61 5.15
CA LEU A 89 5.50 5.97 4.56
C LEU A 89 4.92 6.77 3.40
N VAL A 90 4.76 8.09 3.56
CA VAL A 90 4.34 9.01 2.49
C VAL A 90 5.31 8.92 1.31
N TRP A 91 6.61 9.01 1.58
CA TRP A 91 7.64 8.88 0.54
C TRP A 91 7.54 7.54 -0.18
N SER A 92 7.39 6.44 0.56
CA SER A 92 7.26 5.10 -0.01
C SER A 92 6.01 4.96 -0.88
N ALA A 93 4.87 5.47 -0.41
CA ALA A 93 3.61 5.47 -1.16
C ALA A 93 3.70 6.29 -2.47
N ILE A 94 4.40 7.43 -2.44
CA ILE A 94 4.69 8.23 -3.65
C ILE A 94 5.60 7.44 -4.62
N MET A 95 6.62 6.77 -4.10
CA MET A 95 7.55 5.98 -4.91
C MET A 95 6.84 4.82 -5.61
N ILE A 96 6.02 4.03 -4.91
CA ILE A 96 5.27 2.95 -5.57
C ILE A 96 4.24 3.49 -6.57
N ASN A 97 3.59 4.62 -6.28
CA ASN A 97 2.73 5.33 -7.24
C ASN A 97 3.49 5.72 -8.52
N THR A 98 4.74 6.13 -8.38
CA THR A 98 5.64 6.44 -9.51
C THR A 98 5.96 5.19 -10.32
N PHE A 99 6.39 4.10 -9.66
CA PHE A 99 6.68 2.83 -10.32
C PHE A 99 5.46 2.23 -11.01
N ASN A 100 4.27 2.33 -10.40
CA ASN A 100 3.02 1.88 -10.99
C ASN A 100 2.75 2.60 -12.32
N ARG A 101 2.88 3.93 -12.36
CA ARG A 101 2.68 4.75 -13.57
C ARG A 101 3.68 4.41 -14.67
N ILE A 102 4.97 4.31 -14.32
CA ILE A 102 6.01 3.90 -15.26
C ILE A 102 5.68 2.51 -15.81
N SER A 103 5.39 1.56 -14.94
CA SER A 103 5.16 0.17 -15.32
C SER A 103 3.98 0.01 -16.27
N ILE A 104 2.86 0.66 -15.96
CA ILE A 104 1.63 0.67 -16.77
C ILE A 104 1.91 1.25 -18.15
N LEU A 105 2.53 2.44 -18.22
CA LEU A 105 2.78 3.15 -19.48
C LEU A 105 3.84 2.44 -20.34
N SER A 106 4.80 1.76 -19.72
CA SER A 106 5.79 0.93 -20.41
C SER A 106 5.29 -0.48 -20.74
N ARG A 107 4.07 -0.86 -20.33
CA ARG A 107 3.47 -2.19 -20.57
C ARG A 107 4.37 -3.36 -20.12
N HIS A 108 4.96 -3.26 -18.92
CA HIS A 108 5.82 -4.33 -18.42
C HIS A 108 5.05 -5.66 -18.35
N PRO A 109 5.56 -6.74 -18.95
CA PRO A 109 4.88 -8.02 -18.99
C PRO A 109 5.05 -8.78 -17.68
N ILE A 110 4.06 -9.59 -17.32
CA ILE A 110 4.21 -10.66 -16.32
C ILE A 110 4.47 -11.99 -17.02
N LYS A 111 5.22 -12.88 -16.37
CA LYS A 111 5.47 -14.25 -16.86
C LYS A 111 4.69 -15.23 -15.99
N ARG A 112 4.11 -16.26 -16.61
CA ARG A 112 3.52 -17.37 -15.88
C ARG A 112 4.63 -18.08 -15.09
N ARG A 113 4.33 -18.45 -13.84
CA ARG A 113 5.22 -19.17 -12.93
C ARG A 113 4.54 -20.45 -12.49
#